data_AF-A0A3C1CCA1-F1
#
_entry.id   AF-A0A3C1CCA1-F1
#
_cell.length_a   1.000
_cell.length_b   1.000
_cell.length_c   1.000
_cell.angle_alpha   90.00
_cell.angle_beta   90.00
_cell.angle_gamma   90.00
#
_symmetry.space_group_name_H-M   'P 1'
#
loop_
_entity.id
_entity.type
_entity.pdbx_description
1 polymer ?
#
loop_
_entity_poly.entity_id
_entity_poly.type
_entity_poly.pdbx_seq_one_letter_code
_entity_poly.pdbx_strand_id
1 'polypeptide(L)'
;MTHRIRAFKYLSPWIFFLGGWIAFTSTGWMVWLNMIWAWICVPLVELLIKPDSTNLDTAEEELVKNDPIYDWLLYGVVIVQYALLFLFLQSISDPSLSKWDFTGRILVMGLLCGSFGINVAHELGHRVNKMEQTFAKLLLLTSLYMHFFTEHNKG
;
A
#
# COMPACT_ATOMS: atom_id res chain seq x y z
N MET A 1 7.62 -22.85 8.18
CA MET A 1 6.39 -22.03 8.15
C MET A 1 5.56 -22.41 6.92
N THR A 2 4.34 -22.92 7.05
CA THR A 2 3.54 -23.48 5.93
C THR A 2 3.29 -22.44 4.83
N HIS A 3 3.47 -22.82 3.55
CA HIS A 3 3.31 -21.96 2.36
C HIS A 3 2.04 -21.07 2.35
N ARG A 4 0.95 -21.51 3.00
CA ARG A 4 -0.32 -20.77 3.13
C ARG A 4 -0.19 -19.45 3.91
N ILE A 5 0.67 -19.38 4.92
CA ILE A 5 0.88 -18.17 5.74
C ILE A 5 1.72 -17.14 4.97
N ARG A 6 2.69 -17.60 4.17
CA ARG A 6 3.47 -16.73 3.27
C ARG A 6 2.59 -16.10 2.19
N ALA A 7 1.71 -16.87 1.56
CA ALA A 7 0.77 -16.33 0.57
C ALA A 7 -0.14 -15.24 1.16
N PHE A 8 -0.63 -15.44 2.40
CA PHE A 8 -1.47 -14.45 3.07
C PHE A 8 -0.72 -13.15 3.38
N LYS A 9 0.55 -13.23 3.78
CA LYS A 9 1.42 -12.05 3.98
C LYS A 9 1.59 -11.23 2.70
N TYR A 10 1.71 -11.88 1.54
CA TYR A 10 1.91 -11.20 0.26
C TYR A 10 0.61 -10.69 -0.38
N LEU A 11 -0.54 -11.26 -0.01
CA LEU A 11 -1.85 -10.91 -0.58
C LEU A 11 -2.61 -9.86 0.24
N SER A 12 -2.36 -9.77 1.55
CA SER A 12 -3.04 -8.79 2.42
C SER A 12 -2.95 -7.34 1.93
N PRO A 13 -1.84 -6.86 1.32
CA PRO A 13 -1.76 -5.49 0.85
C PRO A 13 -2.70 -5.23 -0.36
N TRP A 14 -3.00 -6.27 -1.15
CA TRP A 14 -3.86 -6.17 -2.33
C TRP A 14 -5.35 -5.99 -2.00
N ILE A 15 -5.77 -6.37 -0.80
CA ILE A 15 -7.13 -6.12 -0.30
C ILE A 15 -7.42 -4.62 -0.27
N PHE A 16 -6.43 -3.80 0.12
CA PHE A 16 -6.58 -2.36 0.16
C PHE A 16 -6.70 -1.74 -1.24
N PHE A 17 -6.01 -2.28 -2.25
CA PHE A 17 -6.19 -1.82 -3.62
C PHE A 17 -7.57 -2.15 -4.17
N LEU A 18 -8.08 -3.36 -3.88
CA LEU A 18 -9.46 -3.71 -4.24
C LEU A 18 -10.47 -2.80 -3.52
N GLY A 19 -10.27 -2.54 -2.23
CA GLY A 19 -11.11 -1.59 -1.48
C GLY A 19 -11.00 -0.16 -2.00
N GLY A 20 -9.83 0.25 -2.52
CA GLY A 20 -9.62 1.53 -3.19
C GLY A 20 -10.45 1.63 -4.48
N TRP A 21 -10.40 0.60 -5.32
CA TRP A 21 -11.25 0.50 -6.51
C TRP A 21 -12.74 0.62 -6.15
N ILE A 22 -13.20 -0.13 -5.15
CA ILE A 22 -14.59 -0.09 -4.68
C ILE A 22 -14.94 1.33 -4.20
N ALA A 23 -14.07 1.96 -3.41
CA ALA A 23 -14.33 3.29 -2.88
C ALA A 23 -14.48 4.36 -3.97
N PHE A 24 -13.70 4.26 -5.05
CA PHE A 24 -13.72 5.24 -6.14
C PHE A 24 -14.81 4.96 -7.19
N THR A 25 -15.44 3.78 -7.16
CA THR A 25 -16.51 3.39 -8.09
C THR A 25 -17.89 3.26 -7.45
N SER A 26 -17.97 3.38 -6.12
CA SER A 26 -19.20 3.22 -5.34
C SER A 26 -19.51 4.46 -4.51
N THR A 27 -20.66 4.46 -3.84
CA THR A 27 -21.11 5.51 -2.91
C THR A 27 -21.63 4.89 -1.61
N GLY A 28 -21.86 5.73 -0.60
CA GLY A 28 -22.37 5.32 0.70
C GLY A 28 -21.33 4.59 1.55
N TRP A 29 -21.76 3.56 2.29
CA TRP A 29 -20.91 2.87 3.26
C TRP A 29 -19.73 2.12 2.61
N MET A 30 -19.86 1.70 1.34
CA MET A 30 -18.82 0.96 0.61
C MET A 30 -17.54 1.79 0.42
N VAL A 31 -17.65 3.12 0.38
CA VAL A 31 -16.50 4.04 0.30
C VAL A 31 -15.56 3.86 1.50
N TRP A 32 -16.11 3.46 2.64
CA TRP A 32 -15.39 3.41 3.91
C TRP A 32 -14.79 2.05 4.23
N LEU A 33 -14.93 1.06 3.33
CA LEU A 33 -14.44 -0.30 3.53
C LEU A 33 -12.96 -0.35 3.90
N ASN A 34 -12.11 0.42 3.20
CA ASN A 34 -10.69 0.49 3.53
C ASN A 34 -10.45 1.08 4.92
N MET A 35 -11.20 2.11 5.32
CA MET A 35 -11.02 2.74 6.65
C MET A 35 -11.46 1.81 7.76
N ILE A 36 -12.60 1.12 7.58
CA ILE A 36 -13.11 0.12 8.51
C ILE A 36 -12.12 -1.03 8.62
N TRP A 37 -11.65 -1.55 7.48
CA TRP A 37 -10.70 -2.66 7.48
C TRP A 37 -9.41 -2.29 8.20
N ALA A 38 -8.84 -1.13 7.85
CA ALA A 38 -7.57 -0.69 8.40
C ALA A 38 -7.68 -0.42 9.91
N TRP A 39 -8.63 0.41 10.36
CA TRP A 39 -8.64 0.94 11.74
C TRP A 39 -9.60 0.21 12.69
N ILE A 40 -10.40 -0.73 12.19
CA ILE A 40 -11.29 -1.55 13.04
C ILE A 40 -10.91 -3.02 12.90
N CYS A 41 -10.97 -3.58 11.69
CA CYS A 41 -10.78 -5.02 11.52
C CYS A 41 -9.36 -5.48 11.86
N VAL A 42 -8.33 -4.83 11.32
CA VAL A 42 -6.93 -5.20 11.59
C VAL A 42 -6.60 -5.12 13.08
N PRO A 43 -6.83 -3.98 13.79
CA PRO A 43 -6.58 -3.89 15.23
C PRO A 43 -7.34 -4.95 16.05
N LEU A 44 -8.61 -5.22 15.72
CA LEU A 44 -9.38 -6.26 16.43
C LEU A 44 -8.79 -7.66 16.24
N VAL A 45 -8.34 -7.98 15.02
CA VAL A 45 -7.69 -9.26 14.75
C VAL A 45 -6.34 -9.35 15.47
N GLU A 46 -5.57 -8.27 15.47
CA GLU A 46 -4.28 -8.19 16.18
C GLU A 46 -4.44 -8.42 17.69
N LEU A 47 -5.51 -7.92 18.32
CA LEU A 47 -5.79 -8.18 19.73
C LEU A 47 -6.06 -9.66 20.06
N LEU A 48 -6.47 -10.45 19.06
CA LEU A 48 -6.80 -11.87 19.22
C LEU A 48 -5.62 -12.80 18.91
N ILE A 49 -4.61 -12.32 18.19
CA ILE A 49 -3.45 -13.11 17.75
C ILE A 49 -2.25 -12.80 18.64
N LYS A 50 -1.61 -13.85 19.16
CA LYS A 50 -0.37 -13.68 19.94
C LYS A 50 0.78 -13.25 19.02
N PRO A 51 1.58 -12.24 19.41
CA PRO A 51 2.79 -11.88 18.68
C PRO A 51 3.76 -13.06 18.60
N ASP A 52 4.33 -13.28 17.43
CA ASP A 52 5.44 -14.21 17.23
C ASP A 52 6.74 -13.43 17.34
N SER A 53 7.57 -13.75 18.35
CA SER A 53 8.85 -13.09 18.60
C SER A 53 10.03 -13.81 17.93
N THR A 54 9.78 -14.85 17.12
CA THR A 54 10.87 -15.51 16.40
C THR A 54 11.35 -14.65 15.24
N ASN A 55 12.64 -14.27 15.29
CA ASN A 55 13.31 -13.64 14.15
C ASN A 55 13.67 -14.70 13.12
N LEU A 56 13.73 -14.30 11.85
CA LEU A 56 14.27 -15.14 10.79
C LEU A 56 15.76 -15.39 11.06
N ASP A 57 16.24 -16.58 10.71
CA ASP A 57 17.69 -16.79 10.67
C ASP A 57 18.31 -16.03 9.48
N THR A 58 19.62 -15.81 9.50
CA THR A 58 20.31 -15.02 8.48
C THR A 58 20.18 -15.63 7.07
N ALA A 59 20.04 -16.94 6.94
CA ALA A 59 19.86 -17.61 5.65
C ALA A 59 18.41 -17.46 5.13
N GLU A 60 17.42 -17.51 6.01
CA GLU A 60 16.02 -17.24 5.69
C GLU A 60 15.82 -15.76 5.30
N GLU A 61 16.51 -14.83 5.96
CA GLU A 61 16.49 -13.41 5.59
C GLU A 61 17.03 -13.17 4.18
N GLU A 62 18.17 -13.78 3.82
CA GLU A 62 18.74 -13.65 2.47
C GLU A 62 17.85 -14.28 1.39
N LEU A 63 17.17 -15.40 1.70
CA LEU A 63 16.23 -16.04 0.78
C LEU A 63 15.00 -15.16 0.53
N VAL A 64 14.45 -14.53 1.57
CA VAL A 64 13.31 -13.60 1.42
C VAL A 64 13.72 -12.35 0.66
N LYS A 65 14.94 -11.85 0.88
CA LYS A 65 15.46 -10.65 0.20
C LYS A 65 15.63 -10.84 -1.30
N ASN A 66 15.93 -12.06 -1.75
CA ASN A 66 16.14 -12.41 -3.16
C ASN A 66 14.92 -13.10 -3.81
N ASP A 67 13.73 -13.00 -3.22
CA ASP A 67 12.52 -13.62 -3.77
C ASP A 67 11.98 -12.82 -4.97
N PRO A 68 12.03 -13.35 -6.20
CA PRO A 68 11.54 -12.64 -7.38
C PRO A 68 10.02 -12.38 -7.33
N ILE A 69 9.24 -13.18 -6.59
CA ILE A 69 7.81 -12.95 -6.42
C ILE A 69 7.59 -11.64 -5.65
N TYR A 70 8.39 -11.41 -4.62
CA TYR A 70 8.32 -10.18 -3.83
C TYR A 70 8.57 -8.95 -4.70
N ASP A 71 9.59 -9.00 -5.56
CA ASP A 71 9.91 -7.91 -6.49
C ASP A 71 8.75 -7.59 -7.44
N TRP A 72 8.15 -8.62 -8.05
CA TRP A 72 6.99 -8.44 -8.93
C TRP A 72 5.79 -7.81 -8.20
N LEU A 73 5.59 -8.12 -6.92
CA LEU A 73 4.55 -7.49 -6.12
C LEU A 73 4.84 -6.01 -5.88
N LEU A 74 6.09 -5.64 -5.55
CA LEU A 74 6.48 -4.24 -5.38
C LEU A 74 6.32 -3.44 -6.68
N TYR A 75 6.69 -4.03 -7.82
CA TYR A 75 6.50 -3.36 -9.12
C TYR A 75 5.02 -3.21 -9.48
N GLY A 76 4.21 -4.23 -9.17
CA GLY A 76 2.76 -4.18 -9.34
C GLY A 76 2.10 -3.05 -8.55
N VAL A 77 2.59 -2.75 -7.34
CA VAL A 77 2.11 -1.62 -6.52
C VAL A 77 2.23 -0.30 -7.28
N VAL A 78 3.33 -0.06 -8.00
CA VAL A 78 3.51 1.18 -8.78
C VAL A 78 2.40 1.35 -9.80
N ILE A 79 2.11 0.30 -10.58
CA ILE A 79 1.10 0.33 -11.63
C ILE A 79 -0.29 0.56 -11.03
N VAL A 80 -0.64 -0.19 -9.99
CA VAL A 80 -1.97 -0.11 -9.38
C VAL A 80 -2.18 1.21 -8.63
N GLN A 81 -1.15 1.73 -7.96
CA GLN A 81 -1.22 3.04 -7.30
C GLN A 81 -1.54 4.16 -8.30
N TYR A 82 -0.90 4.17 -9.47
CA TYR A 82 -1.20 5.16 -10.50
C TYR A 82 -2.57 4.97 -11.15
N ALA A 83 -2.99 3.72 -11.37
CA ALA A 83 -4.33 3.43 -11.88
C ALA A 83 -5.42 3.93 -10.92
N LEU A 84 -5.24 3.69 -9.62
CA LEU A 84 -6.17 4.16 -8.58
C LEU A 84 -6.08 5.66 -8.34
N LEU A 85 -4.91 6.28 -8.45
CA LEU A 85 -4.77 7.74 -8.40
C LEU A 85 -5.56 8.39 -9.55
N PHE A 86 -5.42 7.88 -10.77
CA PHE A 86 -6.19 8.37 -11.92
C PHE A 86 -7.70 8.22 -11.68
N LEU A 87 -8.13 7.03 -11.24
CA LEU A 87 -9.53 6.76 -10.93
C LEU A 87 -10.06 7.67 -9.81
N PHE A 88 -9.28 7.90 -8.75
CA PHE A 88 -9.61 8.82 -7.67
C PHE A 88 -9.84 10.23 -8.20
N LEU A 89 -8.91 10.77 -9.00
CA LEU A 89 -9.00 12.12 -9.56
C LEU A 89 -10.23 12.29 -10.47
N GLN A 90 -10.58 11.27 -11.25
CA GLN A 90 -11.83 11.25 -12.02
C GLN A 90 -13.04 11.23 -11.09
N SER A 91 -13.04 10.31 -10.12
CA SER A 91 -14.18 10.07 -9.22
C SER A 91 -14.49 11.26 -8.31
N ILE A 92 -13.47 11.99 -7.84
CA ILE A 92 -13.62 13.11 -6.91
C ILE A 92 -14.11 14.38 -7.62
N SER A 93 -14.02 14.41 -8.96
CA SER A 93 -14.48 15.52 -9.80
C SER A 93 -15.99 15.48 -10.08
N ASP A 94 -16.70 14.43 -9.65
CA ASP A 94 -18.14 14.31 -9.81
C ASP A 94 -18.89 15.32 -8.92
N PRO A 95 -19.64 16.28 -9.50
CA PRO A 95 -20.36 17.30 -8.73
C PRO A 95 -21.55 16.74 -7.93
N SER A 96 -22.00 15.52 -8.25
CA SER A 96 -23.09 14.85 -7.52
C SER A 96 -22.60 14.13 -6.25
N LEU A 97 -21.28 14.11 -6.01
CA LEU A 97 -20.70 13.39 -4.90
C LEU A 97 -21.13 14.01 -3.55
N SER A 98 -21.68 13.16 -2.68
CA SER A 98 -22.05 13.60 -1.33
C SER A 98 -20.79 13.99 -0.54
N LYS A 99 -20.94 14.90 0.44
CA LYS A 99 -19.82 15.25 1.35
C LYS A 99 -19.25 14.01 2.06
N TRP A 100 -20.11 13.05 2.37
CA TRP A 100 -19.74 11.79 2.99
C TRP A 100 -18.81 10.96 2.10
N ASP A 101 -19.19 10.77 0.84
CA ASP A 101 -18.39 10.01 -0.12
C ASP A 101 -17.11 10.75 -0.50
N PHE A 102 -17.18 12.08 -0.65
CA PHE A 102 -16.03 12.94 -0.92
C PHE A 102 -14.96 12.79 0.16
N THR A 103 -15.33 12.91 1.44
CA THR A 103 -14.41 12.72 2.56
C THR A 103 -13.87 11.29 2.60
N GLY A 104 -14.74 10.29 2.43
CA GLY A 104 -14.32 8.89 2.43
C GLY A 104 -13.28 8.60 1.34
N ARG A 105 -13.51 9.06 0.10
CA ARG A 105 -12.57 8.87 -1.01
C ARG A 105 -11.22 9.56 -0.76
N ILE A 106 -11.22 10.76 -0.18
CA ILE A 106 -9.96 11.45 0.20
C ILE A 106 -9.19 10.63 1.23
N LEU A 107 -9.85 10.14 2.28
CA LEU A 107 -9.20 9.35 3.32
C LEU A 107 -8.67 8.02 2.78
N VAL A 108 -9.42 7.36 1.89
CA VAL A 108 -8.98 6.15 1.20
C VAL A 108 -7.75 6.40 0.35
N MET A 109 -7.74 7.46 -0.46
CA MET A 109 -6.56 7.79 -1.27
C MET A 109 -5.36 8.16 -0.37
N GLY A 110 -5.59 8.90 0.72
CA GLY A 110 -4.57 9.21 1.71
C GLY A 110 -3.95 7.96 2.34
N LEU A 111 -4.77 6.97 2.70
CA LEU A 111 -4.29 5.66 3.17
C LEU A 111 -3.41 4.97 2.11
N LEU A 112 -3.84 4.93 0.85
CA LEU A 112 -3.06 4.29 -0.21
C LEU A 112 -1.71 4.98 -0.41
N CYS A 113 -1.70 6.32 -0.43
CA CYS A 113 -0.47 7.11 -0.49
C CYS A 113 0.46 6.84 0.70
N GLY A 114 -0.05 6.76 1.92
CA GLY A 114 0.76 6.50 3.12
C GLY A 114 1.28 5.06 3.19
N SER A 115 0.36 4.10 3.20
CA SER A 115 0.68 2.69 3.43
C SER A 115 1.42 2.03 2.28
N PHE A 116 1.24 2.52 1.04
CA PHE A 116 1.84 1.91 -0.15
C PHE A 116 2.75 2.89 -0.89
N GLY A 117 2.28 4.11 -1.15
CA GLY A 117 3.08 5.13 -1.83
C GLY A 117 4.39 5.45 -1.10
N ILE A 118 4.35 5.61 0.22
CA ILE A 118 5.56 5.89 1.01
C ILE A 118 6.28 4.60 1.39
N ASN A 119 5.56 3.60 1.89
CA ASN A 119 6.19 2.37 2.37
C ASN A 119 6.92 1.64 1.25
N VAL A 120 6.24 1.28 0.15
CA VAL A 120 6.89 0.58 -0.97
C VAL A 120 7.99 1.40 -1.63
N ALA A 121 7.88 2.74 -1.60
CA ALA A 121 8.97 3.60 -2.03
C ALA A 121 10.19 3.55 -1.11
N HIS A 122 10.02 3.38 0.20
CA HIS A 122 11.12 3.13 1.13
C HIS A 122 11.87 1.86 0.72
N GLU A 123 11.18 0.74 0.53
CA GLU A 123 11.83 -0.52 0.17
C GLU A 123 12.56 -0.46 -1.18
N LEU A 124 11.91 0.09 -2.22
CA LEU A 124 12.52 0.23 -3.54
C LEU A 124 13.63 1.30 -3.55
N GLY A 125 13.54 2.30 -2.68
CA GLY A 125 14.48 3.41 -2.59
C GLY A 125 15.86 3.01 -2.08
N HIS A 126 15.92 2.02 -1.18
CA HIS A 126 17.18 1.45 -0.67
C HIS A 126 17.93 0.59 -1.68
N ARG A 127 17.26 0.16 -2.76
CA ARG A 127 17.88 -0.71 -3.76
C ARG A 127 18.87 0.09 -4.62
N VAL A 128 19.91 -0.60 -5.10
CA VAL A 128 20.98 0.02 -5.91
C VAL A 128 20.59 0.19 -7.39
N ASN A 129 19.54 -0.49 -7.84
CA ASN A 129 19.08 -0.41 -9.22
C ASN A 129 18.38 0.92 -9.48
N LYS A 130 18.82 1.65 -10.51
CA LYS A 130 18.23 2.94 -10.89
C LYS A 130 16.76 2.85 -11.32
N MET A 131 16.34 1.72 -11.89
CA MET A 131 14.95 1.49 -12.28
C MET A 131 14.06 1.43 -11.04
N GLU A 132 14.46 0.66 -10.02
CA GLU A 132 13.73 0.53 -8.76
C GLU A 132 13.70 1.85 -7.98
N GLN A 133 14.82 2.58 -7.95
CA GLN A 133 14.84 3.93 -7.38
C GLN A 133 13.93 4.92 -8.13
N THR A 134 13.72 4.72 -9.44
CA THR A 134 12.77 5.53 -10.22
C THR A 134 11.34 5.18 -9.81
N PHE A 135 11.03 3.89 -9.61
CA PHE A 135 9.74 3.45 -9.09
C PHE A 135 9.45 4.01 -7.69
N ALA A 136 10.45 4.03 -6.80
CA ALA A 136 10.33 4.69 -5.51
C ALA A 136 9.94 6.17 -5.65
N LYS A 137 10.58 6.88 -6.59
CA LYS A 137 10.25 8.30 -6.84
C LYS A 137 8.87 8.52 -7.42
N LEU A 138 8.43 7.65 -8.33
CA LEU A 138 7.07 7.67 -8.87
C LEU A 138 6.03 7.45 -7.75
N LEU A 139 6.27 6.49 -6.87
CA LEU A 139 5.38 6.25 -5.74
C LEU A 139 5.31 7.45 -4.78
N LEU A 140 6.45 8.04 -4.40
CA LEU A 140 6.50 9.25 -3.56
C LEU A 140 5.86 10.47 -4.22
N LEU A 141 5.86 10.53 -5.55
CA LEU A 141 5.17 11.59 -6.27
C LEU A 141 3.66 11.53 -6.03
N THR A 142 3.07 10.34 -5.85
CA THR A 142 1.63 10.21 -5.58
C THR A 142 1.20 10.82 -4.24
N SER A 143 2.13 10.93 -3.29
CA SER A 143 1.95 11.59 -2.00
C SER A 143 2.60 12.97 -1.92
N LEU A 144 3.14 13.48 -3.03
CA LEU A 144 3.91 14.73 -3.12
C LEU A 144 5.10 14.80 -2.13
N TYR A 145 5.67 13.65 -1.76
CA TYR A 145 6.67 13.54 -0.69
C TYR A 145 8.06 13.21 -1.25
N MET A 146 8.50 13.96 -2.26
CA MET A 146 9.70 13.55 -3.02
C MET A 146 11.01 13.63 -2.21
N HIS A 147 11.08 14.56 -1.26
CA HIS A 147 12.29 14.78 -0.44
C HIS A 147 12.64 13.57 0.45
N PHE A 148 11.64 12.75 0.82
CA PHE A 148 11.81 11.52 1.59
C PHE A 148 12.88 10.60 0.99
N PHE A 149 12.94 10.47 -0.35
CA PHE A 149 13.95 9.63 -1.01
C PHE A 149 15.38 10.03 -0.69
N THR A 150 15.65 11.33 -0.52
CA THR A 150 17.01 11.81 -0.24
C THR A 150 17.31 11.75 1.24
N GLU A 151 16.39 12.24 2.07
CA GLU A 151 16.54 12.29 3.53
C GLU A 151 16.68 10.89 4.12
N HIS A 152 15.81 9.96 3.72
CA HIS A 152 15.80 8.61 4.28
C HIS A 152 17.00 7.76 3.86
N ASN A 153 17.55 7.97 2.65
CA ASN A 153 18.64 7.15 2.11
C ASN A 153 20.04 7.71 2.38
N LYS A 154 20.16 8.98 2.76
CA LYS A 154 21.47 9.66 2.94
C LYS A 154 21.62 10.41 4.27
N GLY A 155 20.55 10.54 5.05
CA GLY A 155 20.54 11.17 6.37
C GLY A 155 20.67 10.17 7.50
#